data_AF-A0A847GKE3-F1
#
_entry.id   AF-A0A847GKE3-F1
#
_cell.length_a   1.000
_cell.length_b   1.000
_cell.length_c   1.000
_cell.angle_alpha   90.00
_cell.angle_beta   90.00
_cell.angle_gamma   90.00
#
_symmetry.space_group_name_H-M   'P 1'
#
loop_
_entity.id
_entity.type
_entity.pdbx_description
1 polymer ?
#
loop_
_entity_poly.entity_id
_entity_poly.type
_entity_poly.pdbx_seq_one_letter_code
_entity_poly.pdbx_strand_id
1 'polypeptide(L)' 'MPNVKISLDIWNDLVAIARKQKREPAALAQDVLQDFIQHFTAEELLERSCAAARRTPFRIEETEGMVRQHRRSGNQA' A
#
# COMPACT_ATOMS: atom_id res chain seq x y z
N MET A 1 -17.47 8.01 4.34
CA MET A 1 -16.49 7.00 4.78
C MET A 1 -17.25 5.74 5.18
N PRO A 2 -16.76 4.53 4.88
CA PRO A 2 -17.38 3.31 5.39
C PRO A 2 -17.52 3.38 6.91
N ASN A 3 -18.57 2.76 7.45
CA ASN A 3 -18.85 2.78 8.89
C ASN A 3 -17.90 1.80 9.60
N VAL A 4 -16.66 2.24 9.81
CA VAL A 4 -15.59 1.44 10.41
C VAL A 4 -15.86 1.30 11.91
N LYS A 5 -16.03 0.05 12.35
CA LYS A 5 -16.22 -0.28 13.77
C LYS A 5 -14.87 -0.67 14.36
N ILE A 6 -14.49 0.00 15.45
CA ILE A 6 -13.30 -0.32 16.25
C ILE A 6 -13.76 -0.98 17.56
N SER A 7 -12.98 -1.93 18.07
CA SER A 7 -13.27 -2.55 19.36
C SER A 7 -13.09 -1.54 20.50
N LEU A 8 -13.79 -1.77 21.61
CA LEU A 8 -13.70 -0.90 22.78
C LEU A 8 -12.29 -0.88 23.39
N ASP A 9 -11.58 -2.01 23.36
CA ASP A 9 -10.22 -2.11 23.90
C ASP A 9 -9.24 -1.24 23.11
N ILE A 10 -9.27 -1.33 21.78
CA ILE A 10 -8.43 -0.49 20.90
C ILE A 10 -8.78 0.98 21.08
N TRP A 11 -10.07 1.30 21.23
CA TRP A 11 -10.49 2.67 21.50
C TRP A 11 -9.94 3.21 22.83
N ASN A 12 -9.95 2.41 23.89
CA ASN A 12 -9.40 2.81 25.18
C ASN A 12 -7.89 3.08 25.11
N ASP A 13 -7.15 2.25 24.37
CA ASP A 13 -5.72 2.45 24.13
C ASP A 13 -5.45 3.74 23.34
N LEU A 14 -6.24 4.00 22.29
CA LEU A 14 -6.16 5.24 21.52
C LEU A 14 -6.45 6.47 22.38
N VAL A 15 -7.45 6.40 23.27
CA VAL A 15 -7.74 7.48 24.24
C VAL A 15 -6.56 7.70 25.18
N ALA A 16 -5.95 6.64 25.70
CA ALA A 16 -4.80 6.73 26.60
C ALA A 16 -3.59 7.38 25.91
N ILE A 17 -3.33 7.02 24.65
CA ILE A 17 -2.24 7.59 23.84
C ILE A 17 -2.53 9.05 23.48
N ALA A 18 -3.76 9.35 23.05
CA ALA A 18 -4.18 10.71 22.67
C ALA A 18 -4.05 11.68 23.84
N ARG A 19 -4.42 11.26 25.06
CA ARG A 19 -4.22 12.05 26.28
C ARG A 19 -2.75 12.38 26.55
N LYS A 20 -1.83 11.41 26.36
CA LYS A 20 -0.38 11.63 26.50
C LYS A 20 0.14 12.64 25.48
N GLN A 21 -0.42 12.62 24.28
CA GLN A 21 -0.04 13.52 23.18
C GLN A 21 -0.79 14.86 23.18
N LYS A 22 -1.73 15.07 24.11
CA LYS A 22 -2.64 16.23 24.14
C LYS A 22 -3.40 16.42 22.82
N ARG A 23 -3.82 15.31 22.21
CA ARG A 23 -4.59 15.28 20.97
C ARG A 23 -5.99 14.73 21.21
N GLU A 24 -6.91 15.05 20.31
CA GLU A 24 -8.25 14.46 20.29
C GLU A 24 -8.17 12.97 19.90
N PRO A 25 -8.78 12.04 20.66
CA PRO A 25 -8.74 10.61 20.36
C PRO A 25 -9.25 10.25 18.97
N ALA A 26 -10.31 10.92 18.51
CA ALA A 26 -10.89 10.69 17.19
C ALA A 26 -9.92 11.08 16.06
N ALA A 27 -9.19 12.19 16.21
CA ALA A 27 -8.19 12.62 15.24
C ALA A 27 -7.01 11.65 15.19
N LEU A 28 -6.53 11.19 16.36
CA LEU A 28 -5.48 10.17 16.42
C LEU A 28 -5.92 8.86 15.77
N ALA A 29 -7.15 8.41 16.05
CA ALA A 29 -7.69 7.19 15.46
C ALA A 29 -7.78 7.27 13.93
N GLN A 30 -8.15 8.43 13.40
CA GLN A 30 -8.22 8.67 11.96
C GLN A 30 -6.83 8.63 11.31
N ASP A 31 -5.85 9.28 11.90
CA ASP A 31 -4.46 9.26 11.41
C ASP A 31 -3.92 7.82 11.39
N VAL A 32 -4.06 7.10 12.51
CA VAL A 32 -3.58 5.72 12.65
C VAL A 32 -4.25 4.79 11.64
N LEU A 33 -5.55 4.95 11.40
CA LEU A 33 -6.27 4.16 10.42
C LEU A 33 -5.78 4.45 9.00
N GLN A 34 -5.52 5.72 8.69
CA GLN A 34 -5.00 6.13 7.39
C GLN A 34 -3.59 5.57 7.14
N ASP A 35 -2.71 5.67 8.13
CA ASP A 35 -1.35 5.12 8.07
C ASP A 35 -1.39 3.60 7.89
N PHE A 36 -2.22 2.91 8.65
CA PHE A 36 -2.40 1.46 8.54
C PHE A 36 -2.85 1.05 7.13
N ILE A 37 -3.85 1.73 6.57
CA ILE A 37 -4.33 1.45 5.21
C ILE A 37 -3.20 1.67 4.19
N GLN A 38 -2.46 2.77 4.30
CA GLN A 38 -1.35 3.05 3.40
C GLN A 38 -0.26 1.97 3.48
N HIS A 39 0.16 1.60 4.68
CA HIS A 39 1.15 0.53 4.88
C HIS A 39 0.66 -0.82 4.34
N PHE A 40 -0.57 -1.21 4.67
CA PHE A 40 -1.16 -2.45 4.18
C PHE A 40 -1.24 -2.50 2.65
N THR A 41 -1.68 -1.41 2.01
CA THR A 41 -1.75 -1.36 0.54
C THR A 41 -0.37 -1.41 -0.11
N ALA A 42 0.64 -0.79 0.50
CA ALA A 42 2.01 -0.84 0.00
C ALA A 42 2.58 -2.26 0.11
N GLU A 43 2.33 -2.95 1.21
CA GLU A 43 2.74 -4.34 1.41
C GLU A 43 2.02 -5.29 0.45
N GLU A 44 0.70 -5.17 0.28
CA GLU A 44 -0.06 -5.94 -0.71
C GLU A 44 0.46 -5.71 -2.14
N LEU A 45 0.75 -4.46 -2.49
CA LEU A 45 1.29 -4.12 -3.80
C LEU A 45 2.67 -4.76 -4.00
N LEU A 46 3.51 -4.73 -2.96
CA LEU A 46 4.83 -5.35 -2.97
C LEU A 46 4.72 -6.88 -3.12
N GLU A 47 3.82 -7.53 -2.37
CA GLU A 47 3.58 -8.96 -2.49
C GLU A 47 3.09 -9.35 -3.90
N ARG A 48 2.12 -8.61 -4.45
CA ARG A 48 1.61 -8.83 -5.81
C ARG A 48 2.71 -8.65 -6.86
N SER A 49 3.55 -7.63 -6.73
CA SER A 49 4.66 -7.39 -7.64
C SER A 49 5.74 -8.47 -7.53
N CYS A 50 6.07 -8.94 -6.32
CA CYS A 50 6.96 -10.07 -6.11
C CYS A 50 6.39 -11.38 -6.71
N ALA A 51 5.09 -11.63 -6.54
CA ALA A 51 4.42 -12.78 -7.14
C ALA A 51 4.43 -12.71 -8.67
N ALA A 52 4.20 -11.52 -9.25
CA ALA A 52 4.31 -11.28 -10.68
C ALA A 52 5.75 -11.49 -11.19
N ALA A 53 6.75 -10.97 -10.46
CA ALA A 53 8.16 -11.13 -10.79
C ALA A 53 8.56 -12.62 -10.78
N ARG A 54 8.14 -13.40 -9.77
CA ARG A 54 8.40 -14.85 -9.70
C ARG A 54 7.75 -15.63 -10.85
N ARG A 55 6.62 -15.16 -11.38
CA ARG A 55 5.90 -15.77 -12.50
C ARG A 55 6.41 -15.33 -13.86
N THR A 56 7.27 -14.31 -13.92
CA THR A 56 7.77 -13.76 -15.18
C THR A 56 9.06 -14.50 -15.56
N PRO A 57 9.12 -15.17 -16.72
CA PRO A 57 10.29 -15.95 -17.13
C PRO A 57 11.45 -15.09 -17.65
N PHE A 58 11.27 -13.77 -17.73
CA PHE A 58 12.22 -12.84 -18.34
C PHE A 58 13.04 -12.12 -17.25
N ARG A 59 14.36 -12.04 -17.45
CA ARG A 59 15.21 -11.16 -16.64
C ARG A 59 14.89 -9.70 -16.96
N ILE A 60 15.05 -8.81 -15.97
CA ILE A 60 14.81 -7.37 -16.15
C ILE A 60 15.59 -6.81 -17.36
N GLU A 61 16.82 -7.31 -17.56
CA GLU A 61 17.69 -6.98 -18.70
C GLU A 61 17.09 -7.39 -20.06
N GLU A 62 16.29 -8.44 -20.11
CA GLU A 62 15.66 -8.97 -21.34
C GLU A 62 14.36 -8.21 -21.65
N THR A 63 13.59 -7.83 -20.62
CA THR A 63 12.35 -7.05 -20.78
C THR A 63 12.59 -5.65 -21.36
N GLU A 64 13.70 -4.98 -21.01
CA GLU A 64 13.98 -3.65 -21.55
C GLU A 64 14.30 -3.70 -23.07
N GLY A 65 15.01 -4.75 -23.51
CA GLY A 65 15.26 -5.03 -24.92
C GLY A 65 13.98 -5.30 -25.70
N MET A 66 13.09 -6.16 -25.17
CA MET A 66 11.79 -6.45 -25.80
C MET A 66 10.87 -5.23 -25.87
N VAL A 67 10.77 -4.41 -24.81
CA VAL A 67 9.95 -3.20 -24.81
C VAL A 67 10.47 -2.17 -25.82
N ARG A 68 11.79 -2.00 -25.92
CA ARG A 68 12.41 -1.13 -26.93
C ARG A 68 12.17 -1.66 -28.35
N GLN A 69 12.22 -2.97 -28.56
CA GLN A 69 11.97 -3.60 -29.86
C GLN A 69 10.49 -3.45 -30.27
N HIS A 70 9.55 -3.67 -29.35
CA HIS A 70 8.12 -3.44 -29.59
C HIS A 70 7.79 -1.97 -29.92
N ARG A 71 8.43 -1.01 -29.24
CA ARG A 71 8.31 0.42 -29.56
C ARG A 71 8.83 0.78 -30.96
N ARG A 72 9.88 0.09 -31.42
CA ARG A 72 10.42 0.28 -32.78
C ARG A 72 9.54 -0.37 -33.85
N SER A 73 8.95 -1.53 -33.56
CA SER A 73 8.06 -2.25 -34.48
C SER A 73 6.65 -1.64 -34.58
N GLY A 74 6.16 -0.98 -33.52
CA GLY A 74 4.86 -0.30 -33.52
C GLY A 74 4.84 1.05 -34.26
N ASN A 75 5.98 1.51 -34.78
CA ASN A 75 6.11 2.76 -35.54
C ASN A 75 6.27 2.50 -37.06
N GLN A 76 5.95 1.29 -37.51
CA GLN A 76 5.90 0.88 -38.94
C GLN A 76 4.52 0.31 -39.32
N ALA A 77 3.44 0.90 -38.80
CA ALA A 77 2.09 0.72 -39.30
C ALA A 77 1.53 2.06 -39.77
#